data_AF-A0AA35VUQ6-F1
#
_entry.id   AF-A0AA35VUQ6-F1
#
_cell.length_a   1.000
_cell.length_b   1.000
_cell.length_c   1.000
_cell.angle_alpha   90.00
_cell.angle_beta   90.00
_cell.angle_gamma   90.00
#
_symmetry.space_group_name_H-M   'P 1'
#
loop_
_entity.id
_entity.type
_entity.pdbx_description
1 polymer ?
#
loop_
_entity_poly.entity_id
_entity_poly.type
_entity_poly.pdbx_seq_one_letter_code
_entity_poly.pdbx_strand_id
1 'polypeptide(L)'
;MELLAVIEGLQSLKKPCEVTVFSDSKYIVDAVNKGWAERWQANGWRRNRKDKALNPDMWAHLLKLLDTHTVRVRWVKGHAGNPGNERADALAVAASHSDSLAVDEGYEAQKRS
;
A
#
# COMPACT_ATOMS: atom_id res chain seq x y z
N MET A 1 2.37 1.35 -6.85
CA MET A 1 2.07 -0.04 -7.27
C MET A 1 1.70 -0.92 -6.08
N GLU A 2 2.63 -1.33 -5.19
CA GLU A 2 2.30 -2.25 -4.09
C GLU A 2 1.24 -1.71 -3.11
N LEU A 3 1.33 -0.43 -2.73
CA LEU A 3 0.35 0.17 -1.82
C LEU A 3 -1.06 0.24 -2.44
N LEU A 4 -1.13 0.49 -3.75
CA LEU A 4 -2.39 0.50 -4.51
C LEU A 4 -3.05 -0.88 -4.48
N ALA A 5 -2.26 -1.94 -4.70
CA ALA A 5 -2.76 -3.31 -4.68
C ALA A 5 -3.40 -3.68 -3.33
N VAL A 6 -2.82 -3.21 -2.21
CA VAL A 6 -3.41 -3.41 -0.88
C VAL A 6 -4.71 -2.62 -0.72
N ILE A 7 -4.75 -1.36 -1.17
CA ILE A 7 -5.94 -0.51 -1.10
C ILE A 7 -7.08 -1.12 -1.90
N GLU A 8 -6.87 -1.45 -3.17
CA GLU A 8 -7.88 -2.05 -4.06
C GLU A 8 -8.37 -3.39 -3.52
N GLY A 9 -7.45 -4.23 -3.02
CA GLY A 9 -7.79 -5.50 -2.40
C GLY A 9 -8.73 -5.33 -1.21
N LEU A 10 -8.45 -4.36 -0.33
CA LEU A 10 -9.32 -4.07 0.82
C LEU A 10 -10.64 -3.39 0.40
N GLN A 11 -10.62 -2.48 -0.57
CA GLN A 11 -11.83 -1.81 -1.08
C GLN A 11 -12.81 -2.78 -1.73
N SER A 12 -12.32 -3.88 -2.31
CA SER A 12 -13.17 -4.93 -2.87
C SER A 12 -14.05 -5.65 -1.82
N LEU A 13 -13.73 -5.51 -0.53
CA LEU A 13 -14.45 -6.13 0.57
C LEU A 13 -15.73 -5.34 0.90
N LYS A 14 -16.88 -5.99 0.76
CA LYS A 14 -18.20 -5.35 0.93
C LYS A 14 -18.63 -5.13 2.38
N LYS A 15 -17.87 -5.63 3.36
CA LYS A 15 -18.19 -5.58 4.79
C LYS A 15 -16.91 -5.60 5.63
N PRO A 16 -16.95 -5.13 6.89
CA PRO A 16 -15.85 -5.31 7.84
C PRO A 16 -15.43 -6.77 7.91
N CYS A 17 -14.13 -7.02 7.77
CA CYS A 17 -13.53 -8.35 7.68
C CYS A 17 -12.21 -8.38 8.46
N GLU A 18 -11.85 -9.55 8.97
CA GLU A 18 -10.47 -9.80 9.41
C GLU A 18 -9.64 -10.25 8.20
N VAL A 19 -8.58 -9.51 7.89
CA VAL A 19 -7.78 -9.71 6.67
C VAL A 19 -6.32 -9.87 7.06
N THR A 20 -5.64 -10.86 6.50
CA THR A 20 -4.18 -10.94 6.57
C THR A 20 -3.59 -10.60 5.22
N VAL A 21 -2.87 -9.48 5.14
CA VAL A 21 -2.13 -9.04 3.95
C VAL A 21 -0.72 -9.58 4.03
N PHE A 22 -0.28 -10.30 3.00
CA PHE A 22 1.09 -10.76 2.86
C PHE A 22 1.83 -9.81 1.93
N SER A 23 2.92 -9.22 2.40
CA SER A 23 3.74 -8.31 1.61
C SER A 23 5.21 -8.60 1.86
N ASP A 24 6.01 -8.60 0.81
CA ASP A 24 7.48 -8.64 0.88
C ASP A 24 8.10 -7.27 1.11
N SER A 25 7.29 -6.22 0.93
CA SER A 25 7.63 -4.83 1.23
C SER A 25 7.70 -4.59 2.73
N LYS A 26 8.92 -4.61 3.27
CA LYS A 26 9.18 -4.21 4.67
C LYS A 26 8.64 -2.81 4.97
N TYR A 27 8.63 -1.92 3.98
CA TYR A 27 8.10 -0.58 4.14
C TYR A 27 6.61 -0.60 4.51
N ILE A 28 5.79 -1.36 3.79
CA ILE A 28 4.35 -1.47 4.06
C ILE A 28 4.12 -2.16 5.40
N VAL A 29 4.81 -3.29 5.63
CA VAL A 29 4.68 -4.07 6.86
C VAL A 29 4.98 -3.21 8.08
N ASP A 30 6.12 -2.53 8.09
CA ASP A 30 6.53 -1.70 9.23
C ASP A 30 5.61 -0.49 9.39
N ALA A 31 5.20 0.14 8.29
CA ALA A 31 4.35 1.32 8.36
C ALA A 31 2.98 1.03 8.99
N VAL A 32 2.41 -0.15 8.73
CA VAL A 32 1.15 -0.59 9.34
C VAL A 32 1.40 -1.16 10.75
N ASN A 33 2.26 -2.17 10.90
CA ASN A 33 2.42 -2.89 12.16
C ASN A 33 3.06 -2.05 13.28
N LYS A 34 3.96 -1.11 12.93
CA LYS A 34 4.59 -0.21 13.91
C LYS A 34 3.84 1.12 14.06
N GLY A 35 2.70 1.28 13.38
CA GLY A 35 1.88 2.49 13.42
C GLY A 35 2.59 3.73 12.87
N TRP A 36 3.50 3.59 11.91
CA TRP A 36 4.16 4.77 11.33
C TRP A 36 3.21 5.59 10.48
N ALA A 37 2.32 4.93 9.73
CA ALA A 37 1.35 5.63 8.88
C ALA A 37 0.44 6.56 9.69
N GLU A 38 -0.06 6.10 10.84
CA GLU A 38 -0.85 6.91 11.78
C GLU A 38 -0.06 8.10 12.32
N ARG A 39 1.21 7.86 12.72
CA ARG A 39 2.10 8.94 13.19
C ARG A 39 2.41 9.94 12.09
N TRP A 40 2.55 9.52 10.84
CA TRP A 40 2.75 10.42 9.72
C TRP A 40 1.50 11.26 9.50
N GLN A 41 0.31 10.67 9.52
CA GLN A 41 -0.96 11.40 9.41
C GLN A 41 -1.08 12.48 10.49
N ALA A 42 -0.80 12.14 11.75
CA ALA A 42 -0.82 13.10 12.86
C ALA A 42 0.23 14.22 12.71
N ASN A 43 1.37 13.95 12.07
CA ASN A 43 2.46 14.90 11.87
C ASN A 43 2.44 15.59 10.48
N GLY A 44 1.28 15.67 9.83
CA GLY A 44 1.13 16.33 8.53
C GLY A 44 1.92 15.64 7.41
N TRP A 45 1.91 14.30 7.42
CA TRP A 45 2.58 13.42 6.48
C TRP A 45 4.11 13.56 6.44
N ARG A 46 4.73 13.88 7.58
CA ARG A 46 6.19 13.93 7.71
C ARG A 46 6.73 12.63 8.29
N ARG A 47 7.69 12.02 7.58
CA ARG A 47 8.40 10.83 8.05
C ARG A 47 9.47 11.18 9.07
N ASN A 48 10.17 12.29 8.83
CA ASN A 48 11.13 12.87 9.75
C ASN A 48 11.17 14.41 9.55
N ARG A 49 12.12 15.08 10.21
CA ARG A 49 12.21 16.55 10.16
C ARG A 49 12.53 17.11 8.76
N LYS A 50 13.09 16.29 7.86
CA LYS A 50 13.52 16.67 6.50
C LYS A 50 12.62 16.07 5.41
N ASP A 51 12.17 14.83 5.60
CA ASP A 51 11.48 14.04 4.58
C ASP A 51 9.98 13.91 4.87
N LYS A 52 9.19 14.04 3.80
CA LYS A 52 7.77 13.67 3.79
C LYS A 52 7.62 12.15 3.66
N ALA A 53 6.49 11.61 4.11
CA ALA A 53 6.09 10.26 3.81
C ALA A 53 5.85 10.13 2.29
N LEU A 54 6.22 8.99 1.72
CA LEU A 54 5.95 8.68 0.31
C LEU A 54 4.46 8.36 0.16
N ASN A 55 3.83 8.89 -0.90
CA ASN A 55 2.42 8.65 -1.24
C ASN A 55 1.43 8.89 -0.08
N PRO A 56 1.43 10.10 0.51
CA PRO A 56 0.63 10.42 1.69
C PRO A 56 -0.88 10.34 1.44
N ASP A 57 -1.31 10.65 0.22
CA ASP A 57 -2.68 10.48 -0.28
C ASP A 57 -3.13 9.02 -0.21
N MET A 58 -2.30 8.09 -0.67
CA MET A 58 -2.60 6.66 -0.64
C MET A 58 -2.61 6.12 0.79
N TRP A 59 -1.68 6.57 1.65
CA TRP A 59 -1.71 6.22 3.07
C TRP A 59 -2.95 6.72 3.78
N ALA A 60 -3.44 7.92 3.43
CA ALA A 60 -4.69 8.45 3.98
C ALA A 60 -5.89 7.56 3.63
N HIS A 61 -5.94 7.05 2.40
CA HIS A 61 -6.97 6.09 1.98
C HIS A 61 -6.83 4.74 2.67
N LEU A 62 -5.61 4.21 2.75
CA LEU A 62 -5.35 2.94 3.42
C LEU A 62 -5.74 2.99 4.90
N LEU A 63 -5.39 4.05 5.63
CA LEU A 63 -5.74 4.20 7.04
C LEU A 63 -7.25 4.13 7.30
N LYS A 64 -8.09 4.70 6.40
CA LYS A 64 -9.55 4.57 6.51
C LYS A 64 -10.03 3.12 6.35
N LEU A 65 -9.39 2.36 5.47
CA LEU A 65 -9.69 0.95 5.27
C LEU A 65 -9.22 0.10 6.47
N LEU A 66 -8.09 0.46 7.08
CA LEU A 66 -7.59 -0.17 8.30
C LEU A 66 -8.47 0.12 9.53
N ASP A 67 -9.20 1.24 9.54
CA ASP A 67 -10.21 1.53 10.57
C ASP A 67 -11.51 0.72 10.36
N THR A 68 -11.82 0.39 9.09
CA THR A 68 -13.02 -0.39 8.73
C THR A 68 -12.81 -1.90 8.89
N HIS A 69 -11.63 -2.41 8.55
CA HIS A 69 -11.30 -3.83 8.55
C HIS A 69 -10.21 -4.13 9.58
N THR A 70 -10.29 -5.30 10.24
CA THR A 70 -9.21 -5.76 11.12
C THR A 70 -8.09 -6.34 10.26
N VAL A 71 -7.13 -5.52 9.86
CA VAL A 71 -6.06 -5.94 8.96
C VAL A 71 -4.77 -6.24 9.72
N ARG A 72 -4.17 -7.40 9.45
CA ARG A 72 -2.82 -7.76 9.90
C ARG A 72 -1.90 -7.85 8.70
N VAL A 73 -0.76 -7.18 8.73
CA VAL A 73 0.22 -7.29 7.64
C VAL A 73 1.34 -8.23 8.07
N ARG A 74 1.59 -9.27 7.29
CA ARG A 74 2.69 -10.22 7.52
C ARG A 74 3.77 -10.02 6.48
N TRP A 75 4.99 -9.82 6.97
CA TRP A 75 6.15 -9.83 6.10
C TRP A 75 6.40 -11.25 5.61
N VAL A 76 6.52 -11.38 4.30
CA VAL A 76 7.00 -12.61 3.66
C VAL A 76 8.32 -12.31 2.97
N LYS A 77 9.25 -13.27 2.98
CA LYS A 77 10.49 -13.09 2.24
C LYS A 77 10.16 -13.17 0.76
N GLY A 78 10.32 -12.07 0.03
CA GLY A 78 10.17 -12.05 -1.42
C GLY A 78 11.32 -12.83 -2.03
N HIS A 79 11.11 -14.12 -2.29
CA HIS A 79 11.79 -14.98 -3.28
C HIS A 79 11.15 -16.37 -3.23
N ALA A 80 10.48 -16.75 -4.33
CA ALA A 80 9.97 -18.07 -4.72
C ALA A 80 9.40 -18.96 -3.60
N GLY A 81 8.06 -19.03 -3.51
CA GLY A 81 7.38 -19.93 -2.58
C GLY A 81 6.02 -19.46 -2.07
N ASN A 82 5.56 -18.27 -2.48
CA ASN A 82 4.20 -17.81 -2.18
C ASN A 82 3.41 -17.65 -3.50
N PRO A 83 2.59 -18.66 -3.86
CA PRO A 83 1.82 -18.65 -5.12
C PRO A 83 0.92 -17.42 -5.28
N GLY A 84 0.43 -16.85 -4.17
CA GLY A 84 -0.38 -15.64 -4.19
C GLY A 84 0.44 -14.40 -4.60
N ASN A 85 1.64 -14.24 -4.03
CA ASN A 85 2.53 -13.15 -4.38
C ASN A 85 3.06 -13.27 -5.81
N GLU A 86 3.44 -14.48 -6.23
CA GLU A 86 3.91 -14.73 -7.60
C GLU A 86 2.83 -14.40 -8.63
N ARG A 87 1.56 -14.75 -8.34
CA ARG A 87 0.44 -14.39 -9.21
C ARG A 87 0.17 -12.88 -9.21
N ALA A 88 0.25 -12.22 -8.05
CA ALA A 88 0.07 -10.77 -7.96
C ALA A 88 1.17 -10.02 -8.73
N ASP A 89 2.42 -10.46 -8.63
CA ASP A 89 3.55 -9.91 -9.37
C ASP A 89 3.38 -10.08 -10.88
N ALA A 90 3.01 -11.30 -11.32
CA ALA A 90 2.72 -11.56 -12.73
C ALA A 90 1.60 -10.66 -13.29
N LEU A 91 0.54 -10.43 -12.50
CA LEU A 91 -0.55 -9.51 -12.87
C LEU A 91 -0.08 -8.05 -12.92
N ALA A 92 0.75 -7.61 -11.98
CA ALA A 92 1.31 -6.27 -11.95
C ALA A 92 2.24 -6.02 -13.15
N VAL A 93 3.10 -6.98 -13.49
CA VAL A 93 3.97 -6.93 -14.67
C VAL A 93 3.13 -6.88 -15.94
N ALA A 94 2.14 -7.77 -16.09
CA ALA A 94 1.25 -7.76 -17.24
C ALA A 94 0.51 -6.42 -17.41
N ALA A 95 0.02 -5.83 -16.30
CA ALA A 95 -0.64 -4.53 -16.32
C ALA A 95 0.32 -3.41 -16.75
N SER A 96 1.59 -3.44 -16.29
CA SER A 96 2.59 -2.43 -16.65
C SER A 96 2.95 -2.37 -18.15
N HIS A 97 2.67 -3.45 -18.89
CA HIS A 97 2.86 -3.54 -20.33
C HIS A 97 1.60 -3.18 -21.15
N SER A 98 0.50 -2.80 -20.52
CA SER A 98 -0.74 -2.37 -21.20
C SER A 98 -0.66 -0.91 -21.64
N ASP A 99 -1.20 -0.59 -22.82
CA ASP A 99 -1.28 0.78 -23.35
C ASP A 99 -2.36 1.65 -22.67
N SER A 100 -3.18 1.08 -21.78
CA SER A 100 -4.32 1.74 -21.14
C SER A 100 -4.12 1.89 -19.62
N LEU A 101 -3.08 2.60 -19.22
CA LEU A 101 -2.78 2.88 -17.82
C LEU A 101 -3.55 4.10 -17.33
N ALA A 102 -4.18 3.97 -16.16
CA ALA A 102 -4.74 5.13 -15.46
C ALA A 102 -3.59 6.03 -14.96
N VAL A 103 -3.82 7.34 -15.01
CA VAL A 103 -2.85 8.32 -14.49
C VAL A 103 -2.83 8.26 -12.97
N ASP A 104 -1.65 8.04 -12.39
CA ASP A 104 -1.42 8.23 -10.96
C ASP A 104 -1.25 9.74 -10.69
N GLU A 105 -2.37 10.43 -10.47
CA GLU A 105 -2.39 11.88 -10.25
C GLU A 105 -1.51 12.30 -9.04
N GLY A 106 -1.43 11.45 -8.01
CA GLY A 106 -0.60 11.69 -6.83
C GLY A 106 0.89 11.65 -7.13
N TYR A 107 1.33 10.67 -7.93
CA TYR A 107 2.71 10.58 -8.41
C TYR A 107 3.08 11.72 -9.37
N GLU A 108 2.21 12.03 -10.34
CA GLU A 108 2.47 13.08 -11.33
C GLU A 108 2.51 14.48 -10.69
N ALA A 109 1.69 14.73 -9.67
CA ALA A 109 1.74 15.98 -8.90
C ALA A 109 3.07 16.15 -8.13
N GLN A 110 3.64 15.06 -7.60
CA GLN A 110 4.92 15.09 -6.89
C GLN A 110 6.13 15.29 -7.81
N LYS A 111 6.06 14.85 -9.08
CA LYS A 111 7.14 15.08 -10.07
C LYS A 111 7.27 16.54 -10.52
N ARG A 112 6.20 17.33 -10.37
CA ARG A 112 6.14 18.74 -10.80
C ARG A 112 6.59 19.73 -9.73
N SER A 113 6.92 19.26 -8.52
CA SER A 113 7.36 20.06 -7.37
C SER A 113 8.83 19.87 -7.08
#